data_AF-A0A9P6G9I2-F1
#
_entry.id   AF-A0A9P6G9I2-F1
#
_cell.length_a   1.000
_cell.length_b   1.000
_cell.length_c   1.000
_cell.angle_alpha   90.00
_cell.angle_beta   90.00
_cell.angle_gamma   90.00
#
_symmetry.space_group_name_H-M   'P 1'
#
loop_
_entity.id
_entity.type
_entity.pdbx_description
1 polymer ?
#
loop_
_entity_poly.entity_id
_entity_poly.type
_entity_poly.pdbx_seq_one_letter_code
_entity_poly.pdbx_strand_id
1 'polypeptide(L)'
;MHCGLPQELRDHINTFFVEGSYDNEVIVRQENGNKMAYYVRQPLSADSYQWMEDPFFAQLRAHCFGRRNTRDLLIEYYRTRTFKFAHRELGLVRAFLNIDELDLRARPLDHIRRLHLEFEPFLICSSRDKKRSDIGIGTFLATLEALAVTQTPRITTIIHIDLAQNISSENLENSLLGAASVILDIAATVTTLVAQGVKIEVVLEGGWNKTSGLKVCTRLLSSLEDCITQIETARRQE
;
A
#
# COMPACT_ATOMS: atom_id res chain seq x y z
N MET A 1 10.56 -27.79 -3.15
CA MET A 1 10.74 -29.25 -3.24
C MET A 1 10.21 -29.83 -1.93
N HIS A 2 8.97 -30.33 -1.92
CA HIS A 2 8.28 -30.85 -0.71
C HIS A 2 7.75 -32.27 -0.96
N CYS A 3 8.53 -33.12 -1.62
CA CYS A 3 8.07 -34.43 -2.10
C CYS A 3 7.90 -35.49 -0.99
N GLY A 4 8.21 -35.15 0.27
CA GLY A 4 8.15 -36.08 1.41
C GLY A 4 6.95 -35.91 2.34
N LEU A 5 6.00 -35.02 2.03
CA LEU A 5 4.83 -34.79 2.90
C LEU A 5 3.59 -35.55 2.41
N PRO A 6 2.68 -35.97 3.32
CA PRO A 6 1.37 -36.51 2.95
C PRO A 6 0.58 -35.54 2.05
N GLN A 7 -0.24 -36.09 1.16
CA GLN A 7 -0.97 -35.30 0.16
C GLN A 7 -1.91 -34.28 0.84
N GLU A 8 -2.61 -34.63 1.93
CA GLU A 8 -3.48 -33.67 2.63
C GLU A 8 -2.73 -32.51 3.30
N LEU A 9 -1.51 -32.73 3.81
CA LEU A 9 -0.68 -31.66 4.38
C LEU A 9 -0.12 -30.74 3.29
N ARG A 10 0.22 -31.30 2.13
CA ARG A 10 0.59 -30.50 0.96
C ARG A 10 -0.59 -29.69 0.44
N ASP A 11 -1.76 -30.28 0.38
CA ASP A 11 -2.97 -29.61 -0.06
C ASP A 11 -3.40 -28.54 0.95
N HIS A 12 -3.27 -28.77 2.28
CA HIS A 12 -3.56 -27.75 3.31
C HIS A 12 -2.55 -26.60 3.31
N ILE A 13 -1.24 -26.89 3.16
CA ILE A 13 -0.20 -25.87 3.01
C ILE A 13 -0.42 -25.09 1.71
N ASN A 14 -0.70 -25.76 0.59
CA ASN A 14 -0.98 -25.09 -0.66
C ASN A 14 -2.28 -24.28 -0.58
N THR A 15 -3.33 -24.74 0.10
CA THR A 15 -4.57 -23.97 0.26
C THR A 15 -4.35 -22.71 1.11
N PHE A 16 -3.53 -22.77 2.17
CA PHE A 16 -3.15 -21.59 2.97
C PHE A 16 -2.22 -20.62 2.21
N PHE A 17 -1.47 -21.11 1.21
CA PHE A 17 -0.66 -20.29 0.30
C PHE A 17 -1.41 -19.85 -0.99
N VAL A 18 -2.64 -20.34 -1.20
CA VAL A 18 -3.49 -20.14 -2.41
C VAL A 18 -4.84 -19.50 -2.05
N GLU A 19 -4.99 -18.93 -0.86
CA GLU A 19 -5.98 -17.85 -0.71
C GLU A 19 -5.50 -16.70 -1.64
N GLY A 20 -6.39 -16.21 -2.50
CA GLY A 20 -6.06 -15.58 -3.79
C GLY A 20 -5.20 -14.33 -3.69
N SER A 21 -4.98 -13.66 -4.83
CA SER A 21 -4.19 -12.41 -4.90
C SER A 21 -4.65 -11.31 -3.94
N TYR A 22 -5.89 -11.41 -3.41
CA TYR A 22 -6.52 -10.48 -2.48
C TYR A 22 -6.57 -10.95 -1.01
N ASP A 23 -6.27 -12.21 -0.70
CA ASP A 23 -6.39 -12.77 0.66
C ASP A 23 -5.09 -12.66 1.47
N ASN A 24 -4.03 -12.16 0.84
CA ASN A 24 -2.74 -11.89 1.47
C ASN A 24 -2.57 -10.43 1.89
N GLU A 25 -3.64 -9.65 1.85
CA GLU A 25 -3.63 -8.22 2.16
C GLU A 25 -3.75 -7.97 3.66
N VAL A 26 -2.87 -7.13 4.19
CA VAL A 26 -2.91 -6.65 5.57
C VAL A 26 -3.01 -5.13 5.53
N ILE A 27 -4.12 -4.57 5.99
CA ILE A 27 -4.26 -3.12 6.15
C ILE A 27 -3.60 -2.72 7.46
N VAL A 28 -2.63 -1.82 7.40
CA VAL A 28 -1.99 -1.24 8.58
C VAL A 28 -2.67 0.06 8.93
N ARG A 29 -3.09 0.23 10.18
CA ARG A 29 -3.74 1.45 10.68
C ARG A 29 -3.14 1.89 12.00
N GLN A 30 -3.22 3.18 12.27
CA GLN A 30 -2.94 3.70 13.61
C GLN A 30 -4.07 3.30 14.56
N GLU A 31 -3.70 2.65 15.66
CA GLU A 31 -4.56 2.49 16.83
C GLU A 31 -4.23 3.59 17.85
N ASN A 32 -5.01 3.70 18.92
CA ASN A 32 -4.81 4.71 19.98
C ASN A 32 -3.33 4.86 20.38
N GLY A 33 -2.78 6.07 20.21
CA GLY A 33 -1.37 6.38 20.49
C GLY A 33 -0.43 5.97 19.35
N ASN A 34 0.65 5.27 19.68
CA ASN A 34 1.70 4.84 18.74
C ASN A 34 1.57 3.36 18.33
N LYS A 35 0.48 2.68 18.71
CA LYS A 35 0.29 1.26 18.40
C LYS A 35 -0.26 1.11 16.98
N MET A 36 0.23 0.12 16.25
CA MET A 36 -0.31 -0.25 14.94
C MET A 36 -1.28 -1.41 15.10
N ALA A 37 -2.38 -1.33 14.36
CA ALA A 37 -3.31 -2.43 14.21
C ALA A 37 -3.21 -3.00 12.79
N TYR A 38 -3.28 -4.32 12.69
CA TYR A 38 -3.20 -5.08 11.45
C TYR A 38 -4.58 -5.65 11.17
N TYR A 39 -5.13 -5.41 9.99
CA TYR A 39 -6.44 -5.92 9.61
C TYR A 39 -6.33 -6.84 8.41
N VAL A 40 -6.96 -8.01 8.52
CA VAL A 40 -7.05 -9.02 7.46
C VAL A 40 -8.50 -9.22 7.07
N ARG A 41 -8.72 -9.72 5.86
CA ARG A 41 -10.06 -10.11 5.41
C ARG A 41 -10.48 -11.38 6.12
N GLN A 42 -11.71 -11.37 6.61
CA GLN A 42 -12.39 -12.56 7.09
C GLN A 42 -13.62 -12.81 6.21
N PRO A 43 -13.72 -13.98 5.56
CA PRO A 43 -14.92 -14.34 4.82
C PRO A 43 -16.10 -14.49 5.78
N LEU A 44 -17.19 -13.78 5.49
CA LEU A 44 -18.48 -13.94 6.16
C LEU A 44 -19.39 -14.92 5.41
N SER A 45 -19.24 -14.95 4.08
CA SER A 45 -19.94 -15.87 3.16
C SER A 45 -19.11 -16.02 1.88
N ALA A 46 -19.62 -16.74 0.89
CA ALA A 46 -18.95 -16.92 -0.41
C ALA A 46 -18.65 -15.58 -1.13
N ASP A 47 -19.52 -14.58 -0.95
CA ASP A 47 -19.44 -13.31 -1.70
C ASP A 47 -19.20 -12.08 -0.80
N SER A 48 -19.04 -12.27 0.51
CA SER A 48 -18.89 -11.17 1.46
C SER A 48 -17.76 -11.41 2.44
N TYR A 49 -17.02 -10.35 2.74
CA TYR A 49 -15.98 -10.36 3.75
C TYR A 49 -16.09 -9.13 4.65
N GLN A 50 -15.49 -9.22 5.82
CA GLN A 50 -15.25 -8.09 6.70
C GLN A 50 -13.75 -7.94 6.96
N TRP A 51 -13.33 -6.72 7.30
CA TRP A 51 -11.99 -6.48 7.81
C TRP A 51 -12.02 -6.65 9.33
N MET A 52 -11.19 -7.55 9.84
CA MET A 52 -11.04 -7.79 11.28
C MET A 52 -9.58 -7.63 11.69
N GLU A 53 -9.34 -7.32 12.96
CA GLU A 53 -7.98 -7.33 13.50
C GLU A 53 -7.37 -8.73 13.34
N ASP A 54 -6.12 -8.77 12.87
CA ASP A 54 -5.43 -10.02 12.58
C ASP A 54 -5.13 -10.77 13.89
N PRO A 55 -5.71 -11.96 14.09
CA PRO A 55 -5.47 -12.74 15.30
C PRO A 55 -4.03 -13.25 15.40
N PHE A 56 -3.23 -13.19 14.32
CA PHE A 56 -1.86 -13.70 14.26
C PHE A 56 -0.98 -13.18 15.40
N PHE A 57 -0.98 -11.87 15.65
CA PHE A 57 -0.16 -11.30 16.72
C PHE A 57 -0.65 -11.68 18.12
N ALA A 58 -1.97 -11.78 18.32
CA ALA A 58 -2.55 -12.26 19.57
C ALA A 58 -2.18 -13.73 19.83
N GLN A 59 -2.24 -14.58 18.79
CA GLN A 59 -1.88 -15.99 18.87
C GLN A 59 -0.38 -16.19 19.12
N LEU A 60 0.49 -15.45 18.41
CA LEU A 60 1.94 -15.47 18.63
C LEU A 60 2.31 -15.12 20.07
N ARG A 61 1.60 -14.17 20.69
CA ARG A 61 1.81 -13.77 22.09
C ARG A 61 1.26 -14.80 23.07
N ALA A 62 0.12 -15.41 22.77
CA ALA A 62 -0.56 -16.36 23.66
C ALA A 62 0.11 -17.75 23.69
N HIS A 63 0.85 -18.12 22.64
CA HIS A 63 1.40 -19.46 22.49
C HIS A 63 2.90 -19.51 22.82
N CYS A 64 3.30 -20.49 23.64
CA CYS A 64 4.68 -20.74 24.04
C CYS A 64 5.49 -21.47 22.94
N PHE A 65 5.48 -20.99 21.70
CA PHE A 65 6.21 -21.64 20.59
C PHE A 65 7.74 -21.62 20.77
N GLY A 66 8.24 -20.87 21.76
CA GLY A 66 9.66 -20.62 21.97
C GLY A 66 10.18 -19.54 21.01
N ARG A 67 11.14 -18.74 21.48
CA ARG A 67 11.59 -17.50 20.81
C ARG A 67 11.93 -17.69 19.33
N ARG A 68 12.58 -18.80 18.97
CA ARG A 68 13.02 -19.08 17.59
C ARG A 68 11.83 -19.33 16.65
N ASN A 69 10.90 -20.19 17.05
CA ASN A 69 9.74 -20.51 16.22
C ASN A 69 8.81 -19.30 16.07
N THR A 70 8.59 -18.54 17.15
CA THR A 70 7.84 -17.27 17.09
C THR A 70 8.47 -16.30 16.10
N ARG A 71 9.81 -16.20 16.11
CA ARG A 71 10.55 -15.36 15.15
C ARG A 71 10.37 -15.86 13.71
N ASP A 72 10.53 -17.15 13.48
CA ASP A 72 10.43 -17.73 12.13
C ASP A 72 9.02 -17.56 11.54
N LEU A 73 7.98 -17.75 12.36
CA LEU A 73 6.58 -17.47 11.98
C LEU A 73 6.36 -16.00 11.65
N LEU A 74 6.88 -15.08 12.46
CA LEU A 74 6.78 -13.64 12.22
C LEU A 74 7.48 -13.22 10.91
N ILE A 75 8.66 -13.78 10.64
CA ILE A 75 9.39 -13.55 9.38
C ILE A 75 8.56 -14.04 8.19
N GLU A 76 7.95 -15.22 8.30
CA GLU A 76 7.16 -15.79 7.21
C GLU A 76 5.88 -14.98 6.96
N TYR A 77 5.24 -14.49 8.02
CA TYR A 77 4.12 -13.56 7.91
C TYR A 77 4.50 -12.30 7.12
N TYR A 78 5.62 -11.64 7.45
CA TYR A 78 6.05 -10.46 6.70
C TYR A 78 6.35 -10.76 5.22
N ARG A 79 6.90 -11.94 4.92
CA ARG A 79 7.29 -12.32 3.55
C ARG A 79 6.11 -12.62 2.64
N THR A 80 5.04 -13.18 3.20
CA THR A 80 3.90 -13.70 2.45
C THR A 80 2.82 -12.66 2.24
N ARG A 81 2.68 -11.72 3.19
CA ARG A 81 1.66 -10.67 3.16
C ARG A 81 2.04 -9.47 2.29
N THR A 82 1.01 -8.77 1.84
CA THR A 82 1.08 -7.46 1.18
C THR A 82 0.54 -6.42 2.14
N PHE A 83 1.40 -5.51 2.59
CA PHE A 83 1.01 -4.49 3.57
C PHE A 83 0.47 -3.25 2.85
N LYS A 84 -0.76 -2.89 3.17
CA LYS A 84 -1.50 -1.77 2.58
C LYS A 84 -1.56 -0.58 3.54
N PHE A 85 -1.26 0.60 3.02
CA PHE A 85 -1.39 1.87 3.72
C PHE A 85 -2.32 2.77 2.92
N ALA A 86 -3.46 3.12 3.51
CA ALA A 86 -4.36 4.13 2.97
C ALA A 86 -3.69 5.51 2.98
N HIS A 87 -4.21 6.46 2.20
CA HIS A 87 -3.66 7.81 2.09
C HIS A 87 -3.41 8.49 3.45
N ARG A 88 -4.34 8.32 4.40
CA ARG A 88 -4.24 8.91 5.75
C ARG A 88 -3.18 8.24 6.64
N GLU A 89 -2.81 7.01 6.32
CA GLU A 89 -1.90 6.17 7.12
C GLU A 89 -0.48 6.18 6.53
N LEU A 90 -0.22 6.90 5.43
CA LEU A 90 1.09 6.96 4.78
C LEU A 90 2.21 7.39 5.76
N GLY A 91 1.91 8.28 6.70
CA GLY A 91 2.86 8.70 7.75
C GLY A 91 3.35 7.56 8.65
N LEU A 92 2.65 6.43 8.71
CA LEU A 92 3.04 5.27 9.51
C LEU A 92 4.09 4.39 8.84
N VAL A 93 4.27 4.47 7.52
CA VAL A 93 5.10 3.53 6.76
C VAL A 93 6.51 3.45 7.34
N ARG A 94 7.13 4.59 7.64
CA ARG A 94 8.47 4.62 8.24
C ARG A 94 8.51 3.97 9.61
N ALA A 95 7.53 4.23 10.46
CA ALA A 95 7.44 3.62 11.78
C ALA A 95 7.23 2.10 11.66
N PHE A 96 6.37 1.66 10.75
CA PHE A 96 6.08 0.26 10.48
C PHE A 96 7.34 -0.49 10.04
N LEU A 97 8.08 0.04 9.06
CA LEU A 97 9.29 -0.62 8.56
C LEU A 97 10.33 -0.87 9.68
N ASN A 98 10.38 0.01 10.67
CA ASN A 98 11.36 -0.05 11.75
C ASN A 98 10.86 -0.71 13.04
N ILE A 99 9.58 -1.09 13.12
CA ILE A 99 9.01 -1.64 14.34
C ILE A 99 9.58 -3.05 14.64
N ASP A 100 9.88 -3.31 15.90
CA ASP A 100 10.17 -4.66 16.41
C ASP A 100 9.18 -4.98 17.54
N GLU A 101 7.93 -5.22 17.15
CA GLU A 101 6.79 -5.28 18.07
C GLU A 101 6.89 -6.39 19.14
N LEU A 102 7.63 -7.46 18.85
CA LEU A 102 7.81 -8.61 19.74
C LEU A 102 9.23 -8.73 20.32
N ASP A 103 10.12 -7.76 20.08
CA ASP A 103 11.55 -7.80 20.46
C ASP A 103 12.26 -9.10 20.00
N LEU A 104 11.91 -9.52 18.79
CA LEU A 104 12.43 -10.73 18.16
C LEU A 104 13.54 -10.41 17.18
N ARG A 105 13.92 -9.14 16.99
CA ARG A 105 14.85 -8.64 15.98
C ARG A 105 14.43 -9.09 14.57
N ALA A 106 13.14 -9.06 14.31
CA ALA A 106 12.52 -9.40 13.03
C ALA A 106 11.67 -8.20 12.61
N ARG A 107 12.32 -7.18 12.05
CA ARG A 107 11.64 -5.96 11.61
C ARG A 107 10.99 -6.21 10.25
N PRO A 108 9.85 -5.56 9.94
CA PRO A 108 9.24 -5.65 8.62
C PRO A 108 10.22 -5.29 7.50
N LEU A 109 11.01 -4.22 7.67
CA LEU A 109 12.04 -3.79 6.71
C LEU A 109 12.91 -4.93 6.18
N ASP A 110 13.31 -5.86 7.04
CA ASP A 110 14.27 -6.92 6.67
C ASP A 110 13.61 -8.08 5.91
N HIS A 111 12.27 -8.13 5.87
CA HIS A 111 11.52 -9.35 5.54
C HIS A 111 10.34 -9.14 4.59
N ILE A 112 9.73 -7.96 4.56
CA ILE A 112 8.62 -7.71 3.64
C ILE A 112 9.06 -7.83 2.19
N ARG A 113 8.12 -8.19 1.33
CA ARG A 113 8.33 -8.29 -0.11
C ARG A 113 7.41 -7.40 -0.92
N ARG A 114 6.26 -7.03 -0.37
CA ARG A 114 5.21 -6.31 -1.09
C ARG A 114 4.63 -5.23 -0.18
N LEU A 115 4.72 -4.00 -0.64
CA LEU A 115 4.12 -2.83 -0.01
C LEU A 115 3.15 -2.22 -1.00
N HIS A 116 2.00 -1.76 -0.53
CA HIS A 116 1.02 -1.09 -1.34
C HIS A 116 0.61 0.20 -0.64
N LEU A 117 0.87 1.32 -1.30
CA LEU A 117 0.58 2.67 -0.83
C LEU A 117 -0.56 3.25 -1.66
N GLU A 118 -1.64 3.66 -1.00
CA GLU A 118 -2.74 4.37 -1.66
C GLU A 118 -2.56 5.88 -1.47
N PHE A 119 -2.71 6.62 -2.57
CA PHE A 119 -2.54 8.06 -2.60
C PHE A 119 -3.72 8.72 -3.30
N GLU A 120 -4.37 9.66 -2.61
CA GLU A 120 -5.57 10.35 -3.09
C GLU A 120 -5.23 11.83 -3.35
N PRO A 121 -4.70 12.20 -4.54
CA PRO A 121 -4.27 13.56 -4.85
C PRO A 121 -5.36 14.61 -4.66
N PHE A 122 -6.62 14.24 -4.90
CA PHE A 122 -7.72 15.21 -4.83
C PHE A 122 -8.21 15.50 -3.42
N LEU A 123 -7.96 14.63 -2.42
CA LEU A 123 -8.19 14.99 -1.02
C LEU A 123 -7.29 16.16 -0.59
N ILE A 124 -6.08 16.21 -1.14
CA ILE A 124 -5.11 17.27 -0.89
C ILE A 124 -5.58 18.57 -1.55
N CYS A 125 -5.96 18.52 -2.83
CA CYS A 125 -6.33 19.69 -3.62
C CYS A 125 -7.72 20.25 -3.32
N SER A 126 -8.62 19.48 -2.69
CA SER A 126 -9.94 19.93 -2.25
C SER A 126 -9.95 20.52 -0.83
N SER A 127 -8.86 20.36 -0.06
CA SER A 127 -8.72 20.98 1.25
C SER A 127 -8.67 22.50 1.10
N ARG A 128 -9.63 23.21 1.73
CA ARG A 128 -9.61 24.69 1.83
C ARG A 128 -8.39 25.21 2.61
N ASP A 129 -7.71 24.35 3.35
CA ASP A 129 -6.52 24.69 4.13
C ASP A 129 -5.25 24.27 3.39
N LYS A 130 -4.56 25.25 2.78
CA LYS A 130 -3.28 25.07 2.08
C LYS A 130 -2.19 24.47 2.99
N LYS A 131 -2.25 24.70 4.31
CA LYS A 131 -1.27 24.09 5.23
C LYS A 131 -1.46 22.59 5.35
N ARG A 132 -2.71 22.11 5.30
CA ARG A 132 -3.01 20.66 5.35
C ARG A 132 -2.66 19.95 4.05
N SER A 133 -2.81 20.61 2.90
CA SER A 133 -2.40 20.04 1.61
C SER A 133 -0.89 19.82 1.56
N ASP A 134 -0.11 20.81 2.00
CA ASP A 134 1.35 20.74 1.97
C ASP A 134 1.90 19.65 2.91
N ILE A 135 1.25 19.46 4.06
CA ILE A 135 1.57 18.36 5.00
C ILE A 135 1.28 17.00 4.37
N GLY A 136 0.17 16.84 3.64
CA GLY A 136 -0.19 15.58 2.98
C GLY A 136 0.83 15.17 1.92
N ILE A 137 1.22 16.12 1.06
CA ILE A 137 2.25 15.91 0.03
C ILE A 137 3.60 15.61 0.68
N GLY A 138 4.01 16.44 1.66
CA GLY A 138 5.28 16.27 2.36
C GLY A 138 5.38 14.92 3.08
N THR A 139 4.28 14.43 3.66
CA THR A 139 4.22 13.11 4.30
C THR A 139 4.41 11.99 3.28
N PHE A 140 3.78 12.09 2.11
CA PHE A 140 3.94 11.09 1.06
C PHE A 140 5.35 11.10 0.47
N LEU A 141 5.92 12.27 0.17
CA LEU A 141 7.30 12.40 -0.30
C LEU A 141 8.29 11.84 0.73
N ALA A 142 8.14 12.19 2.01
CA ALA A 142 8.96 11.63 3.08
C ALA A 142 8.81 10.10 3.21
N THR A 143 7.64 9.56 2.86
CA THR A 143 7.40 8.11 2.80
C THR A 143 8.18 7.47 1.65
N LEU A 144 8.15 8.07 0.46
CA LEU A 144 8.93 7.61 -0.69
C LEU A 144 10.43 7.70 -0.42
N GLU A 145 10.89 8.76 0.23
CA GLU A 145 12.28 8.90 0.68
C GLU A 145 12.66 7.85 1.72
N ALA A 146 11.77 7.53 2.66
CA ALA A 146 12.01 6.44 3.61
C ALA A 146 12.18 5.11 2.89
N LEU A 147 11.38 4.84 1.86
CA LEU A 147 11.54 3.66 0.99
C LEU A 147 12.87 3.70 0.23
N ALA A 148 13.28 4.88 -0.24
CA ALA A 148 14.57 5.10 -0.86
C ALA A 148 15.72 4.69 0.05
N VAL A 149 15.73 5.15 1.31
CA VAL A 149 16.79 4.83 2.29
C VAL A 149 16.84 3.33 2.58
N THR A 150 15.69 2.66 2.51
CA THR A 150 15.61 1.23 2.83
C THR A 150 16.21 0.30 1.76
N GLN A 151 16.45 0.80 0.53
CA GLN A 151 17.11 0.13 -0.62
C GLN A 151 17.11 -1.41 -0.60
N THR A 152 15.97 -2.04 -0.34
CA THR A 152 15.92 -3.51 -0.29
C THR A 152 15.41 -3.98 -1.66
N PRO A 153 16.27 -4.55 -2.54
CA PRO A 153 15.88 -4.93 -3.92
C PRO A 153 14.82 -6.05 -3.99
N ARG A 154 14.36 -6.50 -2.83
CA ARG A 154 13.38 -7.55 -2.59
C ARG A 154 11.99 -7.01 -2.30
N ILE A 155 11.85 -5.72 -2.02
CA ILE A 155 10.56 -5.07 -1.79
C ILE A 155 10.07 -4.51 -3.11
N THR A 156 8.92 -4.99 -3.58
CA THR A 156 8.13 -4.35 -4.63
C THR A 156 7.13 -3.43 -3.96
N THR A 157 7.20 -2.14 -4.28
CA THR A 157 6.24 -1.14 -3.81
C THR A 157 5.26 -0.82 -4.93
N ILE A 158 3.98 -1.01 -4.68
CA ILE A 158 2.90 -0.57 -5.56
C ILE A 158 2.38 0.76 -5.01
N ILE A 159 2.46 1.81 -5.81
CA ILE A 159 1.85 3.11 -5.52
C ILE A 159 0.56 3.18 -6.33
N HIS A 160 -0.55 3.18 -5.63
CA HIS A 160 -1.87 3.28 -6.19
C HIS A 160 -2.38 4.71 -6.03
N ILE A 161 -2.53 5.42 -7.15
CA ILE A 161 -3.01 6.80 -7.19
C ILE A 161 -4.50 6.75 -7.55
N ASP A 162 -5.35 7.00 -6.56
CA ASP A 162 -6.80 7.03 -6.72
C ASP A 162 -7.27 8.43 -7.12
N LEU A 163 -7.80 8.55 -8.34
CA LEU A 163 -8.30 9.80 -8.90
C LEU A 163 -9.77 10.10 -8.55
N ALA A 164 -10.44 9.22 -7.79
CA ALA A 164 -11.84 9.38 -7.41
C ALA A 164 -12.08 10.68 -6.63
N GLN A 165 -13.20 11.34 -6.92
CA GLN A 165 -13.48 12.70 -6.46
C GLN A 165 -14.95 12.96 -6.19
N ASN A 166 -15.21 13.76 -5.15
CA ASN A 166 -16.47 14.49 -4.95
C ASN A 166 -16.19 15.99 -5.08
N ILE A 167 -15.96 16.50 -6.29
CA ILE A 167 -15.72 17.93 -6.53
C ILE A 167 -16.93 18.57 -7.20
N SER A 168 -17.45 19.63 -6.59
CA SER A 168 -18.46 20.50 -7.20
C SER A 168 -17.87 21.25 -8.41
N SER A 169 -18.62 21.35 -9.50
CA SER A 169 -18.18 21.88 -10.81
C SER A 169 -17.45 23.23 -10.77
N GLU A 170 -17.73 24.07 -9.77
CA GLU A 170 -17.16 25.42 -9.65
C GLU A 170 -15.65 25.47 -9.36
N ASN A 171 -15.03 24.38 -8.90
CA ASN A 171 -13.59 24.34 -8.56
C ASN A 171 -12.79 23.30 -9.36
N LEU A 172 -13.39 22.71 -10.39
CA LEU A 172 -12.85 21.54 -11.08
C LEU A 172 -11.48 21.82 -11.74
N GLU A 173 -11.34 22.92 -12.49
CA GLU A 173 -10.09 23.25 -13.19
C GLU A 173 -8.91 23.45 -12.24
N ASN A 174 -9.12 24.20 -11.14
CA ASN A 174 -8.09 24.44 -10.14
C ASN A 174 -7.69 23.16 -9.39
N SER A 175 -8.66 22.28 -9.09
CA SER A 175 -8.37 21.00 -8.45
C SER A 175 -7.67 20.01 -9.40
N LEU A 176 -8.00 20.02 -10.70
CA LEU A 176 -7.30 19.24 -11.72
C LEU A 176 -5.85 19.69 -11.89
N LEU A 177 -5.62 21.01 -12.02
CA LEU A 177 -4.26 21.57 -12.10
C LEU A 177 -3.43 21.21 -10.86
N GLY A 178 -4.02 21.33 -9.67
CA GLY A 178 -3.38 20.96 -8.41
C GLY A 178 -3.01 19.48 -8.37
N ALA A 179 -3.95 18.60 -8.69
CA ALA A 179 -3.72 17.16 -8.64
C ALA A 179 -2.70 16.71 -9.70
N ALA A 180 -2.75 17.26 -10.91
CA ALA A 180 -1.79 16.97 -11.96
C ALA A 180 -0.36 17.40 -11.56
N SER A 181 -0.21 18.58 -10.93
CA SER A 181 1.08 19.02 -10.38
C SER A 181 1.62 18.03 -9.35
N VAL A 182 0.78 17.59 -8.41
CA VAL A 182 1.17 16.64 -7.37
C VAL A 182 1.55 15.27 -7.97
N ILE A 183 0.80 14.79 -8.96
CA ILE A 183 1.10 13.53 -9.65
C ILE A 183 2.45 13.63 -10.38
N LEU A 184 2.76 14.77 -11.00
CA LEU A 184 4.04 14.99 -11.66
C LEU A 184 5.21 15.01 -10.67
N ASP A 185 5.06 15.67 -9.52
CA ASP A 185 6.09 15.67 -8.47
C ASP A 185 6.38 14.25 -7.99
N ILE A 186 5.32 13.46 -7.77
CA ILE A 186 5.43 12.04 -7.40
C ILE A 186 6.12 11.24 -8.51
N ALA A 187 5.74 11.45 -9.78
CA ALA A 187 6.34 10.75 -10.91
C ALA A 187 7.84 11.07 -11.03
N ALA A 188 8.25 12.31 -10.79
CA ALA A 188 9.64 12.72 -10.76
C ALA A 188 10.42 11.99 -9.65
N THR A 189 9.89 11.99 -8.42
CA THR A 189 10.50 11.26 -7.30
C THR A 189 10.59 9.76 -7.59
N VAL A 190 9.50 9.13 -8.04
CA VAL A 190 9.49 7.69 -8.38
C VAL A 190 10.52 7.37 -9.46
N THR A 191 10.65 8.20 -10.49
CA THR A 191 11.65 8.01 -11.56
C THR A 191 13.07 8.03 -10.99
N THR A 192 13.37 8.96 -10.08
CA THR A 192 14.66 8.98 -9.37
C THR A 192 14.89 7.71 -8.55
N LEU A 193 13.87 7.23 -7.82
CA LEU A 193 13.97 6.02 -7.00
C LEU A 193 14.17 4.75 -7.82
N VAL A 194 13.46 4.63 -8.95
CA VAL A 194 13.64 3.53 -9.90
C VAL A 194 15.05 3.54 -10.48
N ALA A 195 15.58 4.72 -10.84
CA ALA A 195 16.97 4.86 -11.29
C ALA A 195 18.00 4.46 -10.21
N GLN A 196 17.64 4.61 -8.92
CA GLN A 196 18.44 4.14 -7.78
C GLN A 196 18.25 2.64 -7.47
N GLY A 197 17.45 1.91 -8.26
CA GLY A 197 17.26 0.46 -8.13
C GLY A 197 16.10 0.04 -7.22
N VAL A 198 15.24 0.97 -6.81
CA VAL A 198 14.02 0.64 -6.05
C VAL A 198 12.95 0.09 -7.01
N LYS A 199 12.31 -1.03 -6.64
CA LYS A 199 11.22 -1.60 -7.44
C LYS A 199 9.90 -0.94 -7.08
N ILE A 200 9.47 -0.02 -7.94
CA ILE A 200 8.21 0.70 -7.78
C ILE A 200 7.34 0.46 -9.01
N GLU A 201 6.10 0.09 -8.77
CA GLU A 201 5.02 0.05 -9.76
C GLU A 201 4.04 1.16 -9.41
N VAL A 202 3.76 2.03 -10.37
CA VAL A 202 2.71 3.06 -10.20
C VAL A 202 1.49 2.61 -10.97
N VAL A 203 0.37 2.56 -10.27
CA VAL A 203 -0.95 2.29 -10.83
C VAL A 203 -1.76 3.56 -10.60
N LEU A 204 -2.13 4.24 -11.67
CA LEU A 204 -3.21 5.22 -11.58
C LEU A 204 -4.53 4.47 -11.78
N GLU A 205 -5.48 4.67 -10.88
CA GLU A 205 -6.83 4.09 -10.98
C GLU A 205 -7.85 5.20 -10.72
N GLY A 206 -8.97 5.16 -11.44
CA GLY A 206 -10.05 6.10 -11.21
C GLY A 206 -11.16 6.06 -12.26
N GLY A 207 -12.38 5.85 -11.75
CA GLY A 207 -13.69 6.16 -12.33
C GLY A 207 -14.66 6.40 -11.17
N TRP A 208 -15.65 7.30 -11.31
CA TRP A 208 -16.64 7.61 -10.23
C TRP A 208 -17.54 6.41 -9.88
N ASN A 209 -17.46 5.32 -10.63
CA ASN A 209 -18.13 4.04 -10.39
C ASN A 209 -17.06 2.91 -10.34
N LYS A 210 -17.18 2.01 -9.36
CA LYS A 210 -16.29 0.89 -9.01
C LYS A 210 -16.06 -0.19 -10.10
N THR A 211 -16.26 0.08 -11.40
CA THR A 211 -16.23 -0.95 -12.45
C THR A 211 -15.22 -0.76 -13.58
N SER A 212 -14.42 0.30 -13.60
CA SER A 212 -13.45 0.52 -14.70
C SER A 212 -12.06 0.89 -14.17
N GLY A 213 -11.25 -0.14 -13.92
CA GLY A 213 -9.84 -0.02 -13.56
C GLY A 213 -8.97 0.21 -14.78
N LEU A 214 -8.76 1.48 -15.15
CA LEU A 214 -7.81 1.83 -16.19
C LEU A 214 -6.40 1.81 -15.59
N LYS A 215 -5.66 0.71 -15.78
CA LYS A 215 -4.27 0.59 -15.31
C LYS A 215 -3.33 1.39 -16.21
N VAL A 216 -2.92 2.58 -15.75
CA VAL A 216 -1.76 3.26 -16.36
C VAL A 216 -0.50 2.68 -15.71
N CYS A 217 0.09 1.67 -16.35
CA CYS A 217 1.43 1.21 -16.00
C CYS A 217 2.43 2.30 -16.39
N THR A 218 3.15 2.84 -15.41
CA THR A 218 4.35 3.69 -15.54
C THR A 218 4.71 4.06 -16.98
N ARG A 219 4.07 5.12 -17.49
CA ARG A 219 4.57 5.88 -18.64
C ARG A 219 5.24 7.13 -18.10
N LEU A 220 6.36 7.52 -18.69
CA LEU A 220 6.97 8.82 -18.41
C LEU A 220 5.93 9.91 -18.73
N LEU A 221 5.32 10.47 -17.69
CA LEU A 221 4.56 11.70 -17.81
C LEU A 221 5.56 12.83 -18.03
N SER A 222 5.62 13.34 -19.26
CA SER A 222 6.61 14.33 -19.70
C SER A 222 6.20 15.77 -19.44
N SER A 223 4.90 16.05 -19.29
CA SER A 223 4.39 17.41 -19.15
C SER A 223 3.08 17.48 -18.35
N LEU A 224 2.77 18.68 -17.87
CA LEU A 224 1.51 19.00 -17.18
C LEU A 224 0.31 18.83 -18.10
N GLU A 225 0.42 19.26 -19.36
CA GLU A 225 -0.63 19.11 -20.36
C GLU A 225 -0.91 17.63 -20.67
N ASP A 226 0.13 16.79 -20.79
CA ASP A 226 -0.03 15.34 -20.98
C ASP A 226 -0.71 14.68 -19.77
N CYS A 227 -0.33 15.08 -18.56
CA CYS A 227 -0.91 14.56 -17.32
C CYS A 227 -2.40 14.94 -17.20
N ILE A 228 -2.73 16.21 -17.43
CA ILE A 228 -4.12 16.70 -17.44
C ILE A 228 -4.93 15.98 -18.52
N THR A 229 -4.37 15.83 -19.73
CA THR A 229 -5.04 15.13 -20.83
C THR A 229 -5.30 13.67 -20.49
N GLN A 230 -4.38 12.98 -19.81
CA GLN A 230 -4.59 11.60 -19.36
C GLN A 230 -5.65 11.49 -18.27
N ILE A 231 -5.64 12.42 -17.30
CA ILE A 231 -6.68 12.51 -16.26
C ILE A 231 -8.05 12.78 -16.90
N GLU A 232 -8.12 13.70 -17.87
CA GLU A 232 -9.35 13.98 -18.62
C GLU A 232 -9.78 12.84 -19.54
N THR A 233 -8.84 12.11 -20.15
CA THR A 233 -9.17 10.97 -21.01
C THR A 233 -9.73 9.82 -20.17
N ALA A 234 -9.13 9.56 -19.00
CA ALA A 234 -9.68 8.65 -18.01
C ALA A 234 -11.10 9.07 -17.58
N ARG A 235 -11.40 10.37 -17.56
CA ARG A 235 -12.75 10.90 -17.29
C ARG A 235 -13.75 10.69 -18.43
N ARG A 236 -13.30 10.67 -19.70
CA ARG A 236 -14.18 10.72 -20.89
C ARG A 236 -14.46 9.36 -21.55
N GLN A 237 -13.83 8.27 -21.11
CA GLN A 237 -14.03 6.93 -21.67
C GLN A 237 -15.25 6.18 -21.07
N GLU A 238 -16.26 6.93 -20.64
CA GLU A 238 -17.64 6.50 -20.38
C GLU A 238 -18.53 6.78 -21.60
#